data_AF-A0A928VWQ8-F1
#
_entry.id   AF-A0A928VWQ8-F1
#
_cell.length_a   1.000
_cell.length_b   1.000
_cell.length_c   1.000
_cell.angle_alpha   90.00
_cell.angle_beta   90.00
_cell.angle_gamma   90.00
#
_symmetry.space_group_name_H-M   'P 1'
#
loop_
_entity.id
_entity.type
_entity.pdbx_description
1 polymer ?
#
loop_
_entity_poly.entity_id
_entity_poly.type
_entity_poly.pdbx_seq_one_letter_code
_entity_poly.pdbx_strand_id
1 'polypeptide(L)'
;NTPSIGNLIRERKTSQIYSSIQMGAKVGMQTMEMCLARLVNEGKVLYEDAVSKSSKPDELDRLIDPKIKAGGKPGAQPAGKRTARTR
;
A
#
# COMPACT_ATOMS: atom_id res chain seq x y z
N ASN A 1 15.03 7.86 12.49
CA ASN A 1 13.98 7.98 13.53
C ASN A 1 13.35 9.37 13.40
N THR A 2 12.14 9.49 12.84
CA THR A 2 11.50 10.79 12.58
C THR A 2 10.64 11.22 13.77
N PRO A 3 11.05 12.22 14.57
CA PRO A 3 10.37 12.62 15.80
C PRO A 3 8.93 13.12 15.58
N SER A 4 8.63 13.63 14.37
CA SER A 4 7.34 14.24 14.04
C SER A 4 6.16 13.26 14.16
N ILE A 5 6.31 12.00 13.74
CA ILE A 5 5.21 11.01 13.81
C ILE A 5 4.88 10.67 15.27
N GLY A 6 5.91 10.52 16.12
CA GLY A 6 5.71 10.25 17.54
C GLY A 6 4.95 11.38 18.24
N ASN A 7 5.15 12.63 17.82
CA ASN A 7 4.39 13.77 18.34
C ASN A 7 2.92 13.73 17.88
N LEU A 8 2.67 13.46 16.60
CA LEU A 8 1.31 13.37 16.05
C LEU A 8 0.47 12.26 16.69
N ILE A 9 1.09 11.14 17.07
CA ILE A 9 0.43 10.05 17.80
C ILE A 9 0.02 10.50 19.21
N ARG A 10 0.89 11.21 19.94
CA ARG A 10 0.59 11.72 21.29
C ARG A 10 -0.55 12.74 21.27
N GLU A 11 -0.58 13.59 20.26
CA GLU A 11 -1.61 14.62 20.09
C GLU A 11 -2.92 14.11 19.47
N ARG A 12 -3.04 12.80 19.21
CA ARG A 12 -4.20 12.17 18.52
C ARG A 12 -4.54 12.79 17.15
N LYS A 13 -3.56 13.43 16.48
CA LYS A 13 -3.73 14.04 15.15
C LYS A 13 -3.49 13.00 14.04
N THR A 14 -4.28 11.92 14.08
CA THR A 14 -4.13 10.77 13.16
C THR A 14 -4.26 11.15 11.69
N SER A 15 -5.09 12.14 11.34
CA SER A 15 -5.23 12.64 9.97
C SER A 15 -3.94 13.25 9.41
N GLN A 16 -3.14 13.90 10.27
CA GLN A 16 -1.86 14.51 9.86
C GLN A 16 -0.74 13.48 9.67
N ILE A 17 -0.89 12.28 10.24
CA ILE A 17 0.06 11.18 10.03
C ILE A 17 0.07 10.80 8.55
N TYR A 18 -1.09 10.80 7.89
CA TYR A 18 -1.19 10.50 6.46
C TYR A 18 -0.35 11.47 5.61
N SER A 19 -0.56 12.78 5.79
CA SER A 19 0.22 13.81 5.09
C SER A 19 1.71 13.72 5.40
N SER A 20 2.07 13.38 6.65
CA SER A 20 3.46 13.21 7.06
C SER A 20 4.12 12.01 6.38
N ILE A 21 3.40 10.89 6.23
CA ILE A 21 3.87 9.71 5.49
C ILE A 21 4.07 10.04 4.01
N GLN A 22 3.12 10.77 3.41
CA GLN A 22 3.21 11.19 2.00
C GLN A 22 4.42 12.10 1.75
N MET A 23 4.66 13.09 2.62
CA MET A 23 5.83 13.97 2.54
C MET A 23 7.14 13.23 2.87
N GLY A 24 7.07 12.23 3.74
CA GLY A 24 8.18 11.39 4.15
C GLY A 24 8.59 10.32 3.15
N ALA A 25 8.03 10.31 1.93
CA ALA A 25 8.37 9.35 0.88
C ALA A 25 9.89 9.28 0.60
N LYS A 26 10.58 10.42 0.67
CA LYS A 26 12.05 10.51 0.51
C LYS A 26 12.84 9.79 1.61
N VAL A 27 12.23 9.60 2.78
CA VAL A 27 12.83 8.94 3.95
C VAL A 27 12.38 7.46 4.03
N GLY A 28 11.75 6.95 2.96
CA GLY A 28 11.26 5.57 2.90
C GLY A 28 9.90 5.35 3.55
N MET A 29 9.17 6.42 3.89
CA MET A 29 7.76 6.27 4.26
C MET A 29 6.94 5.90 3.03
N GLN A 30 5.93 5.04 3.20
CA GLN A 30 5.09 4.59 2.11
C GLN A 30 3.65 4.46 2.62
N THR A 31 2.70 4.95 1.83
CA THR A 31 1.27 4.71 2.08
C THR A 31 0.89 3.33 1.56
N MET A 32 -0.27 2.84 1.98
CA MET A 32 -0.80 1.56 1.52
C MET A 32 -1.05 1.58 0.01
N GLU A 33 -1.55 2.70 -0.50
CA GLU A 33 -1.84 2.97 -1.91
C GLU A 33 -0.57 2.90 -2.77
N MET A 34 0.55 3.48 -2.30
CA MET A 34 1.83 3.38 -3.00
C MET A 34 2.34 1.95 -3.08
N CYS A 35 2.21 1.18 -1.99
CA CYS A 35 2.62 -0.22 -1.97
C CYS A 35 1.72 -1.07 -2.88
N LEU A 36 0.41 -0.87 -2.83
CA LEU A 36 -0.56 -1.56 -3.70
C LEU A 36 -0.34 -1.22 -5.17
N ALA A 37 -0.16 0.05 -5.52
CA ALA A 37 0.14 0.49 -6.88
C ALA A 37 1.40 -0.18 -7.41
N ARG A 38 2.45 -0.27 -6.59
CA ARG A 38 3.67 -0.98 -6.94
C ARG A 38 3.43 -2.47 -7.18
N LEU A 39 2.66 -3.15 -6.32
CA LEU A 39 2.35 -4.57 -6.49
C LEU A 39 1.49 -4.85 -7.74
N VAL A 40 0.56 -3.95 -8.06
CA VAL A 40 -0.24 -4.02 -9.30
C VAL A 40 0.65 -3.76 -10.51
N ASN A 41 1.53 -2.76 -10.47
CA ASN A 41 2.47 -2.47 -11.55
C ASN A 41 3.48 -3.61 -11.77
N GLU A 42 3.86 -4.33 -10.71
CA GLU A 42 4.68 -5.54 -10.78
C GLU A 42 3.88 -6.79 -11.22
N GLY A 43 2.56 -6.69 -11.42
CA GLY A 43 1.68 -7.79 -11.85
C GLY A 43 1.43 -8.85 -10.78
N LYS A 44 1.72 -8.55 -9.50
CA LYS A 44 1.58 -9.48 -8.37
C LYS A 44 0.16 -9.51 -7.79
N VAL A 45 -0.62 -8.45 -8.01
CA VAL A 45 -1.98 -8.28 -7.47
C VAL A 45 -2.87 -7.70 -8.57
N LEU A 46 -4.14 -8.11 -8.63
CA LEU A 46 -5.11 -7.52 -9.56
C LEU A 46 -5.51 -6.11 -9.15
N TYR A 47 -5.86 -5.29 -10.13
CA TYR A 47 -6.44 -3.97 -9.89
C TYR A 47 -7.68 -4.05 -8.99
N GLU A 48 -8.60 -4.98 -9.26
CA GLU A 48 -9.84 -5.15 -8.50
C GLU A 48 -9.59 -5.52 -7.03
N ASP A 49 -8.61 -6.41 -6.78
CA ASP A 49 -8.19 -6.78 -5.43
C ASP A 49 -7.52 -5.61 -4.70
N ALA A 50 -6.69 -4.84 -5.41
CA ALA A 50 -6.03 -3.68 -4.84
C ALA A 50 -7.04 -2.57 -4.49
N VAL A 51 -8.04 -2.33 -5.34
CA VAL A 51 -9.14 -1.39 -5.07
C VAL A 51 -9.96 -1.84 -3.86
N SER A 52 -10.28 -3.13 -3.77
CA SER A 52 -11.06 -3.70 -2.66
C SER A 52 -10.34 -3.59 -1.31
N LYS A 53 -9.01 -3.54 -1.30
CA LYS A 53 -8.18 -3.41 -0.10
C LYS A 53 -7.68 -1.99 0.18
N SER A 54 -7.83 -1.08 -0.77
CA SER A 54 -7.40 0.30 -0.62
C SER A 54 -8.41 1.11 0.19
N SER A 55 -7.91 2.01 1.04
CA SER A 55 -8.77 2.97 1.74
C SER A 55 -9.16 4.14 0.83
N LYS A 56 -8.37 4.40 -0.22
CA LYS A 56 -8.56 5.50 -1.17
C LYS A 56 -8.37 5.00 -2.60
N PRO A 57 -9.43 4.51 -3.25
CA PRO A 57 -9.34 4.01 -4.62
C PRO A 57 -8.93 5.10 -5.62
N ASP A 58 -9.35 6.35 -5.41
CA ASP A 58 -9.00 7.47 -6.30
C ASP A 58 -7.49 7.77 -6.33
N GLU A 59 -6.81 7.62 -5.20
CA GLU A 59 -5.37 7.85 -5.09
C GLU A 59 -4.58 6.69 -5.69
N LEU A 60 -5.05 5.47 -5.45
CA LEU A 60 -4.52 4.25 -6.07
C LEU A 60 -4.65 4.32 -7.61
N ASP A 61 -5.78 4.78 -8.12
CA ASP A 61 -6.08 4.80 -9.56
C ASP A 61 -5.19 5.76 -10.36
N ARG A 62 -4.68 6.80 -9.69
CA ARG A 62 -3.70 7.76 -10.23
C ARG A 62 -2.27 7.24 -10.23
N LEU A 63 -1.97 6.30 -9.33
CA LEU A 63 -0.64 5.71 -9.17
C LEU A 63 -0.43 4.46 -10.06
N ILE A 64 -1.51 3.87 -10.57
CA ILE A 64 -1.47 2.68 -11.43
C ILE A 64 -1.40 3.10 -12.91
N ASP A 65 -0.53 2.42 -13.66
CA ASP A 65 -0.43 2.66 -15.09
C ASP A 65 -1.69 2.18 -15.83
N PRO A 66 -2.30 3.01 -16.71
CA PRO A 66 -3.56 2.68 -17.38
C PRO A 66 -3.47 1.45 -18.30
N LYS A 67 -2.26 1.07 -18.72
CA LYS A 67 -2.02 -0.16 -19.51
C LYS A 67 -2.27 -1.44 -18.70
N ILE A 68 -2.10 -1.40 -17.38
CA ILE A 68 -2.23 -2.56 -16.50
C ILE A 68 -3.69 -2.79 -16.08
N LYS A 69 -4.51 -1.72 -16.06
CA LYS A 69 -5.97 -1.81 -15.80
C LYS A 69 -6.71 -2.74 -16.77
N ALA A 70 -6.23 -2.87 -18.02
CA ALA A 70 -6.84 -3.70 -19.05
C ALA A 70 -6.27 -5.14 -19.12
N GLY A 71 -5.15 -5.40 -18.44
CA GLY A 71 -4.42 -6.67 -18.49
C GLY A 71 -4.89 -7.64 -17.41
N GLY A 72 -6.11 -8.15 -17.52
CA GLY A 72 -6.58 -9.21 -16.64
C GLY A 72 -5.85 -10.53 -16.92
N LYS A 73 -4.88 -10.89 -16.06
CA LYS A 73 -4.60 -12.29 -15.69
C LYS A 73 -3.80 -12.38 -14.39
N PRO A 74 -4.23 -13.20 -13.40
CA PRO A 74 -3.63 -13.25 -12.09
C PRO A 74 -2.33 -14.07 -12.12
N GLY A 75 -1.20 -13.43 -11.81
CA GLY A 75 -0.02 -14.10 -11.31
C GLY A 75 -0.25 -14.51 -9.86
N ALA A 76 -0.90 -15.66 -9.67
CA ALA A 76 -1.09 -16.29 -8.38
C ALA A 76 0.23 -16.45 -7.61
N GLN A 77 0.26 -16.08 -6.31
CA GLN A 77 0.87 -16.89 -5.24
C GLN A 77 0.64 -16.25 -3.84
N PRO A 78 0.71 -17.02 -2.75
CA PRO A 78 -0.26 -18.00 -2.29
C PRO A 78 -0.87 -17.56 -0.95
N ALA A 79 -2.02 -18.15 -0.62
CA ALA A 79 -2.46 -18.28 0.76
C ALA A 79 -1.33 -18.86 1.63
N GLY A 80 -1.11 -18.23 2.78
CA GLY A 80 -0.50 -18.82 3.98
C GLY A 80 0.75 -19.67 3.78
N LYS A 81 1.92 -19.09 4.04
CA LYS A 81 2.99 -19.89 4.64
C LYS A 81 2.53 -20.28 6.05
N ARG A 82 1.80 -21.41 6.14
CA ARG A 82 1.60 -22.17 7.37
C ARG A 82 2.97 -22.36 7.99
N THR A 83 3.26 -21.64 9.07
CA THR A 83 4.30 -22.03 10.03
C THR A 83 3.80 -23.27 10.76
N ALA A 84 3.79 -24.40 10.07
CA ALA A 84 3.98 -25.69 10.72
C ALA A 84 5.45 -25.73 11.14
N ARG A 85 5.73 -25.32 12.38
CA ARG A 85 7.00 -25.64 13.03
C ARG A 85 6.65 -26.57 14.19
N THR A 86 6.84 -27.84 13.90
CA THR A 86 7.09 -28.95 14.81
C THR A 86 7.80 -28.50 16.09
N ARG A 87 7.17 -28.76 17.23
CA ARG A 87 7.71 -29.53 18.36
C ARG A 87 6.56 -30.07 19.20
#